data_AF-A0A7S0A7T4-F1
#
_entry.id   AF-A0A7S0A7T4-F1
#
_cell.length_a   1.000
_cell.length_b   1.000
_cell.length_c   1.000
_cell.angle_alpha   90.00
_cell.angle_beta   90.00
_cell.angle_gamma   90.00
#
_symmetry.space_group_name_H-M   'P 1'
#
loop_
_entity.id
_entity.type
_entity.pdbx_description
1 polymer ?
#
loop_
_entity_poly.entity_id
_entity_poly.type
_entity_poly.pdbx_seq_one_letter_code
_entity_poly.pdbx_strand_id
1 'polypeptide(L)'
;LFDYGLHIRAVQKYLRKHKVKCDANSFVRQTDYGIFWDFASLPQDQPDGTKKSAKEKRVFDKGLGAINLLYGDKKTLVIQLTNMPKELTLPAEYETNLTPYNTRGWCYFEATVAGILKDSDKV
;
A
#
# COMPACT_ATOMS: atom_id res chain seq x y z
N LEU A 1 -1.16 14.18 20.89
CA LEU A 1 -0.46 12.87 20.82
C LEU A 1 -0.23 12.56 19.35
N PHE A 2 1.01 12.39 18.93
CA PHE A 2 1.33 12.05 17.53
C PHE A 2 0.70 10.70 17.15
N ASP A 3 -0.07 10.67 16.07
CA ASP A 3 -0.73 9.44 15.57
C ASP A 3 0.24 8.57 14.74
N TYR A 4 1.43 8.30 15.30
CA TYR A 4 2.42 7.43 14.66
C TYR A 4 1.79 6.06 14.38
N GLY A 5 1.87 5.57 13.14
CA GLY A 5 1.43 4.23 12.77
C GLY A 5 -0.05 4.05 12.44
N LEU A 6 -0.79 5.11 12.07
CA LEU A 6 -2.20 5.03 11.61
C LEU A 6 -2.41 3.90 10.59
N HIS A 7 -1.57 3.89 9.55
CA HIS A 7 -1.61 2.92 8.46
C HIS A 7 -1.27 1.50 8.91
N ILE A 8 -0.25 1.34 9.76
CA ILE A 8 0.08 0.03 10.34
C ILE A 8 -1.09 -0.53 11.17
N ARG A 9 -1.73 0.30 12.00
CA ARG A 9 -2.91 -0.12 12.78
C ARG A 9 -4.09 -0.51 11.88
N ALA A 10 -4.31 0.23 10.78
CA ALA A 10 -5.34 -0.10 9.81
C ALA A 10 -5.09 -1.48 9.18
N VAL A 11 -3.86 -1.75 8.74
CA VAL A 11 -3.45 -3.06 8.20
C VAL A 11 -3.60 -4.17 9.24
N GLN A 12 -3.14 -3.95 10.48
CA GLN A 12 -3.31 -4.93 11.58
C GLN A 12 -4.79 -5.25 11.85
N LYS A 13 -5.66 -4.23 11.88
CA LYS A 13 -7.10 -4.40 12.06
C LYS A 13 -7.71 -5.21 10.92
N TYR A 14 -7.30 -4.93 9.67
CA TYR A 14 -7.73 -5.68 8.51
C TYR A 14 -7.31 -7.16 8.61
N LEU A 15 -6.03 -7.42 8.86
CA LEU A 15 -5.48 -8.79 8.91
C LEU A 15 -6.13 -9.65 9.99
N ARG A 16 -6.43 -9.08 11.17
CA ARG A 16 -7.18 -9.79 12.22
C ARG A 16 -8.56 -10.24 11.73
N LYS A 17 -9.30 -9.36 11.04
CA LYS A 17 -10.62 -9.70 10.49
C LYS A 17 -10.50 -10.71 9.34
N HIS A 18 -9.53 -10.52 8.45
CA HIS A 18 -9.28 -11.40 7.32
C HIS A 18 -8.93 -12.83 7.81
N LYS A 19 -8.07 -12.94 8.84
CA LYS A 19 -7.74 -14.23 9.46
C LYS A 19 -8.96 -14.97 9.98
N VAL A 20 -9.85 -14.29 10.70
CA VAL A 20 -11.10 -14.90 11.19
C VAL A 20 -11.96 -15.41 10.03
N LYS A 21 -12.10 -14.64 8.94
CA LYS A 21 -12.85 -15.04 7.75
C LYS A 21 -12.22 -16.26 7.04
N CYS A 22 -10.89 -16.28 6.90
CA CYS A 22 -10.18 -17.38 6.24
C CYS A 22 -10.18 -18.66 7.09
N ASP A 23 -9.95 -18.56 8.39
CA ASP A 23 -9.97 -19.70 9.32
C ASP A 23 -11.38 -20.32 9.42
N ALA A 24 -12.44 -19.52 9.29
CA ALA A 24 -13.82 -20.03 9.27
C ALA A 24 -14.17 -20.83 7.99
N ASN A 25 -13.44 -20.59 6.89
CA ASN A 25 -13.73 -21.17 5.57
C ASN A 25 -12.65 -22.14 5.08
N SER A 26 -11.64 -22.45 5.90
CA SER A 26 -10.50 -23.29 5.50
C SER A 26 -10.31 -24.45 6.47
N PHE A 27 -10.09 -25.66 5.91
CA PHE A 27 -9.74 -26.85 6.69
C PHE A 27 -8.29 -26.78 7.23
N VAL A 28 -7.46 -25.91 6.64
CA VAL A 28 -6.08 -25.65 7.01
C VAL A 28 -5.99 -24.24 7.62
N ARG A 29 -5.42 -24.14 8.82
CA ARG A 29 -5.16 -22.84 9.45
C ARG A 29 -4.01 -22.14 8.73
N GLN A 30 -4.29 -20.98 8.16
CA GLN A 30 -3.22 -20.13 7.64
C GLN A 30 -2.55 -19.39 8.80
N THR A 31 -1.28 -19.71 9.05
CA THR A 31 -0.49 -19.14 10.15
C THR A 31 0.12 -17.80 9.79
N ASP A 32 0.49 -17.61 8.53
CA ASP A 32 1.29 -16.47 8.08
C ASP A 32 0.69 -15.74 6.87
N TYR A 33 0.92 -14.43 6.83
CA TYR A 33 0.53 -13.53 5.75
C TYR A 33 1.75 -12.75 5.27
N GLY A 34 2.02 -12.82 3.96
CA GLY A 34 2.99 -11.93 3.31
C GLY A 34 2.35 -10.58 3.02
N ILE A 35 3.02 -9.49 3.43
CA ILE A 35 2.60 -8.11 3.13
C ILE A 35 3.69 -7.47 2.29
N PHE A 36 3.29 -6.80 1.22
CA PHE A 36 4.17 -6.06 0.35
C PHE A 36 3.70 -4.60 0.26
N TRP A 37 4.60 -3.67 0.58
CA TRP A 37 4.35 -2.23 0.47
C TRP A 37 4.91 -1.74 -0.86
N ASP A 38 4.04 -1.54 -1.83
CA ASP A 38 4.35 -1.25 -3.23
C ASP A 38 5.37 -0.11 -3.45
N PHE A 39 4.95 1.15 -3.41
CA PHE A 39 5.79 2.32 -3.68
C PHE A 39 6.90 2.44 -2.63
N ALA A 40 6.57 2.19 -1.36
CA ALA A 40 7.54 2.30 -0.26
C ALA A 40 8.64 1.22 -0.30
N SER A 41 8.47 0.12 -1.05
CA SER A 41 9.52 -0.88 -1.28
C SER A 41 10.49 -0.52 -2.40
N LEU A 42 10.18 0.49 -3.20
CA LEU A 42 11.05 0.96 -4.27
C LEU A 42 12.09 1.94 -3.73
N PRO A 43 13.30 2.04 -4.32
CA PRO A 43 14.28 3.05 -3.94
C PRO A 43 13.66 4.46 -3.97
N GLN A 44 13.88 5.26 -2.93
CA GLN A 44 13.38 6.64 -2.82
C GLN A 44 14.54 7.64 -2.86
N ASP A 45 14.24 8.91 -3.15
CA ASP A 45 15.21 9.98 -2.82
C ASP A 45 15.33 10.08 -1.30
N GLN A 46 16.50 10.48 -0.81
CA GLN A 46 16.73 10.65 0.62
C GLN A 46 16.02 11.91 1.14
N PRO A 47 15.63 11.95 2.43
CA PRO A 47 15.00 13.14 3.05
C PRO A 47 15.87 14.41 2.98
N ASP A 48 17.19 14.26 2.90
CA ASP A 48 18.14 15.38 2.75
C ASP A 48 18.21 15.93 1.32
N GLY A 49 17.39 15.41 0.40
CA GLY A 49 17.35 15.80 -1.00
C GLY A 49 18.31 15.01 -1.91
N THR A 50 19.14 14.12 -1.36
CA THR A 50 20.04 13.28 -2.13
C THR A 50 19.23 12.39 -3.09
N LYS A 51 19.58 12.45 -4.38
CA LYS A 51 18.89 11.71 -5.44
C LYS A 51 19.33 10.25 -5.47
N LYS A 52 18.39 9.38 -5.86
CA LYS A 52 18.68 7.99 -6.24
C LYS A 52 19.88 7.92 -7.18
N SER A 53 20.79 6.99 -6.90
CA SER A 53 21.86 6.61 -7.83
C SER A 53 21.29 6.10 -9.15
N ALA A 54 22.12 6.06 -10.21
CA ALA A 54 21.70 5.51 -11.50
C ALA A 54 21.19 4.05 -11.41
N LYS A 55 21.79 3.25 -10.52
CA LYS A 55 21.37 1.87 -10.27
C LYS A 55 20.01 1.82 -9.57
N GLU A 56 19.82 2.62 -8.52
CA GLU A 56 18.55 2.72 -7.80
C GLU A 56 17.43 3.23 -8.70
N LYS A 57 17.71 4.24 -9.52
CA LYS A 57 16.74 4.75 -10.48
C LYS A 57 16.30 3.67 -11.46
N ARG A 58 17.23 2.86 -11.99
CA ARG A 58 16.89 1.74 -12.88
C ARG A 58 16.00 0.69 -12.18
N VAL A 59 16.26 0.40 -10.91
CA VAL A 59 15.42 -0.51 -10.10
C VAL A 59 14.04 0.09 -9.87
N PHE A 60 13.97 1.38 -9.50
CA PHE A 60 12.73 2.12 -9.32
C PHE A 60 11.86 2.10 -10.58
N ASP A 61 12.43 2.47 -11.74
CA ASP A 61 11.70 2.52 -13.00
C ASP A 61 11.16 1.14 -13.39
N LYS A 62 11.97 0.08 -13.19
CA LYS A 62 11.55 -1.30 -13.46
C LYS A 62 10.43 -1.76 -12.52
N GLY A 63 10.53 -1.45 -11.22
CA GLY A 63 9.53 -1.80 -10.22
C GLY A 63 8.21 -1.07 -10.47
N LEU A 64 8.28 0.24 -10.74
CA LEU A 64 7.12 1.07 -11.04
C LEU A 64 6.41 0.59 -12.31
N GLY A 65 7.16 0.20 -13.34
CA GLY A 65 6.60 -0.34 -14.59
C GLY A 65 5.93 -1.72 -14.46
N ALA A 66 6.18 -2.45 -13.36
CA ALA A 66 5.59 -3.77 -13.10
C ALA A 66 4.50 -3.75 -12.02
N ILE A 67 4.29 -2.63 -11.33
CA ILE A 67 3.45 -2.52 -10.14
C ILE A 67 1.98 -2.81 -10.44
N ASN A 68 1.52 -2.46 -11.64
CA ASN A 68 0.18 -2.73 -12.14
C ASN A 68 -0.14 -4.23 -12.24
N LEU A 69 0.87 -5.06 -12.52
CA LEU A 69 0.71 -6.52 -12.55
C LEU A 69 0.40 -7.05 -11.15
N LEU A 70 1.01 -6.48 -10.11
CA LEU A 70 0.72 -6.87 -8.73
C LEU A 70 -0.69 -6.47 -8.30
N TYR A 71 -1.13 -5.26 -8.66
CA TYR A 71 -2.47 -4.78 -8.31
C TYR A 71 -3.58 -5.59 -8.99
N GLY A 72 -3.38 -5.92 -10.27
CA GLY A 72 -4.37 -6.61 -11.09
C GLY A 72 -4.38 -8.13 -10.93
N ASP A 73 -3.38 -8.76 -10.31
CA ASP A 73 -3.35 -10.22 -10.18
C ASP A 73 -4.48 -10.73 -9.27
N LYS A 74 -5.20 -11.77 -9.70
CA LYS A 74 -6.31 -12.38 -8.93
C LYS A 74 -5.89 -13.00 -7.61
N LYS A 75 -4.61 -13.34 -7.47
CA LYS A 75 -4.01 -13.96 -6.28
C LYS A 75 -3.51 -12.93 -5.29
N THR A 76 -3.52 -11.63 -5.62
CA THR A 76 -3.19 -10.58 -4.68
C THR A 76 -4.47 -10.00 -4.07
N LEU A 77 -4.32 -9.49 -2.86
CA LEU A 77 -5.31 -8.66 -2.20
C LEU A 77 -4.68 -7.28 -2.01
N VAL A 78 -5.38 -6.24 -2.45
CA VAL A 78 -4.88 -4.86 -2.36
C VAL A 78 -5.65 -4.17 -1.25
N ILE A 79 -4.92 -3.63 -0.26
CA ILE A 79 -5.48 -2.87 0.85
C ILE A 79 -5.11 -1.40 0.61
N GLN A 80 -6.09 -0.58 0.23
CA GLN A 80 -5.87 0.84 0.00
C GLN A 80 -5.99 1.63 1.30
N LEU A 81 -4.95 2.37 1.66
CA LEU A 81 -4.91 3.20 2.87
C LEU A 81 -5.21 4.65 2.52
N THR A 82 -6.49 4.94 2.32
CA THR A 82 -6.97 6.21 1.75
C THR A 82 -7.03 7.37 2.73
N ASN A 83 -6.92 7.09 4.03
CA ASN A 83 -7.05 8.10 5.07
C ASN A 83 -5.67 8.63 5.49
N MET A 84 -5.53 9.94 5.49
CA MET A 84 -4.37 10.63 6.07
C MET A 84 -4.73 11.19 7.46
N PRO A 85 -3.79 11.18 8.41
CA PRO A 85 -3.98 11.82 9.70
C PRO A 85 -4.14 13.34 9.50
N LYS A 86 -5.19 13.92 10.11
CA LYS A 86 -5.53 15.35 9.96
C LYS A 86 -4.57 16.29 10.71
N GLU A 87 -3.95 15.80 11.77
CA GLU A 87 -3.10 16.57 12.69
C GLU A 87 -1.72 15.93 12.83
N LEU A 88 -1.09 15.58 11.69
CA LEU A 88 0.24 15.01 11.70
C LEU A 88 1.29 16.12 11.58
N THR A 89 1.98 16.40 12.67
CA THR A 89 3.21 17.18 12.64
C THR A 89 4.35 16.23 12.30
N LEU A 90 4.85 16.28 11.07
CA LEU A 90 6.08 15.61 10.68
C LEU A 90 7.27 16.58 10.77
N PRO A 91 8.50 16.05 10.93
CA PRO A 91 9.70 16.84 10.68
C PRO A 91 9.66 17.49 9.28
N ALA A 92 10.28 18.66 9.13
CA ALA A 92 10.17 19.49 7.92
C ALA A 92 10.71 18.79 6.65
N GLU A 93 11.59 17.81 6.83
CA GLU A 93 12.14 16.96 5.77
C GLU A 93 11.13 15.94 5.20
N TYR A 94 9.97 15.74 5.83
CA TYR A 94 8.93 14.84 5.35
C TYR A 94 7.68 15.63 4.90
N GLU A 95 7.46 15.70 3.59
CA GLU A 95 6.19 16.23 3.06
C GLU A 95 5.06 15.21 3.18
N THR A 96 3.96 15.62 3.80
CA THR A 96 2.71 14.85 3.77
C THR A 96 1.77 15.44 2.74
N ASN A 97 1.45 14.67 1.70
CA ASN A 97 0.35 15.05 0.82
C ASN A 97 -0.98 14.84 1.57
N LEU A 98 -1.71 15.91 1.86
CA LEU A 98 -3.02 15.90 2.52
C LEU A 98 -4.21 16.00 1.56
N THR A 99 -3.96 16.10 0.24
CA THR A 99 -5.02 16.14 -0.78
C THR A 99 -5.95 14.93 -0.65
N PRO A 100 -7.27 15.03 -0.77
CA PRO A 100 -8.13 13.83 -0.69
C PRO A 100 -7.69 12.70 -1.63
N TYR A 101 -7.69 11.45 -1.17
CA TYR A 101 -7.17 10.31 -1.96
C TYR A 101 -7.84 10.20 -3.33
N ASN A 102 -9.17 10.35 -3.39
CA ASN A 102 -9.96 10.23 -4.61
C ASN A 102 -9.74 11.35 -5.64
N THR A 103 -9.06 12.45 -5.28
CA THR A 103 -8.75 13.55 -6.21
C THR A 103 -7.31 13.51 -6.72
N ARG A 104 -6.51 12.51 -6.31
CA ARG A 104 -5.13 12.33 -6.78
C ARG A 104 -5.11 11.37 -7.97
N GLY A 105 -4.45 11.76 -9.07
CA GLY A 105 -4.40 10.97 -10.30
C GLY A 105 -3.86 9.55 -10.11
N TRP A 106 -2.79 9.38 -9.33
CA TRP A 106 -2.21 8.06 -9.03
C TRP A 106 -3.16 7.16 -8.23
N CYS A 107 -3.88 7.74 -7.26
CA CYS A 107 -4.80 7.00 -6.41
C CYS A 107 -6.02 6.47 -7.19
N TYR A 108 -6.48 7.22 -8.20
CA TYR A 108 -7.51 6.74 -9.12
C TYR A 108 -7.02 5.55 -9.96
N PHE A 109 -5.78 5.61 -10.44
CA PHE A 109 -5.13 4.49 -11.14
C PHE A 109 -5.04 3.24 -10.25
N GLU A 110 -4.56 3.37 -9.01
CA GLU A 110 -4.48 2.26 -8.03
C GLU A 110 -5.84 1.59 -7.81
N ALA A 111 -6.88 2.40 -7.55
CA ALA A 111 -8.24 1.90 -7.33
C ALA A 111 -8.80 1.18 -8.55
N THR A 112 -8.56 1.75 -9.74
CA THR A 112 -9.03 1.18 -11.00
C THR A 112 -8.38 -0.17 -11.24
N VAL A 113 -7.05 -0.24 -11.27
CA VAL A 113 -6.31 -1.48 -11.60
C VAL A 113 -6.58 -2.58 -10.57
N ALA A 114 -6.66 -2.23 -9.28
CA ALA A 114 -6.98 -3.19 -8.23
C ALA A 114 -8.40 -3.78 -8.35
N GLY A 115 -9.31 -3.11 -9.06
CA GLY A 115 -10.70 -3.55 -9.27
C GLY A 115 -10.94 -4.40 -10.53
N ILE A 116 -10.04 -4.40 -11.53
CA ILE A 116 -10.34 -4.96 -12.87
C ILE A 116 -10.58 -6.48 -12.87
N LEU A 117 -9.78 -7.25 -12.12
CA LEU A 117 -9.75 -8.72 -12.24
C LEU A 117 -10.19 -9.45 -10.97
N LYS A 118 -10.73 -8.76 -9.96
CA LYS A 118 -11.11 -9.41 -8.70
C LYS A 118 -12.52 -9.97 -8.79
N ASP A 119 -12.66 -11.27 -8.53
CA ASP A 119 -13.96 -11.93 -8.55
C ASP A 119 -14.89 -11.27 -7.50
N SER A 120 -16.15 -11.09 -7.90
CA SER A 120 -17.19 -10.35 -7.17
C SER A 120 -17.42 -10.85 -5.73
N ASP A 121 -17.06 -12.11 -5.46
CA ASP A 121 -17.34 -12.81 -4.21
C ASP A 121 -16.32 -12.51 -3.09
N LYS A 122 -15.29 -11.69 -3.35
CA LYS A 122 -14.19 -11.43 -2.40
C LYS A 122 -14.14 -10.03 -1.80
N VAL A 123 -15.15 -9.18 -2.02
CA VAL A 123 -15.27 -7.88 -1.34
C VAL A 123 -15.74 -8.04 0.10
#